data_AF-A0A945VC02-F1
#
_entry.id   AF-A0A945VC02-F1
#
_cell.length_a   1.000
_cell.length_b   1.000
_cell.length_c   1.000
_cell.angle_alpha   90.00
_cell.angle_beta   90.00
_cell.angle_gamma   90.00
#
_symmetry.space_group_name_H-M   'P 1'
#
loop_
_entity.id
_entity.type
_entity.pdbx_description
1 polymer ?
#
loop_
_entity_poly.entity_id
_entity_poly.type
_entity_poly.pdbx_seq_one_letter_code
_entity_poly.pdbx_strand_id
1 'polypeptide(L)'
;MSNSNNNPADPFKKALAEATRAMAADSELAVSYSIDPPGLSNDTARLPQVSRRMTRQEVLLARGTADAYALRTRFHDEKIHNRYMPTGNEAKEIYEVMATARCEAVGARAMPGTAGNIEAKLEAEALALGYDKASSFKDVPMPTALSYYLRQIATGREMPKSVQNALEQWKTTIEERSGTTFKNIGNKIVDQIEFARFARQLIDDLGYGDQLGDDPDQPDPDEDQNDAENDSEDTSEPDNDSGDTSEEPEDTQEDNDDTQQSTDKQQSELSMDENEENSESQEAESPENEPPLQPHTPPISAADPNYKVFVNKFDEEVMAEELASSNELERLRAYLDQQLEPLKGAVSRLANKLQRRLQAQQNRSWSFDMEEGLLDAGRLARIISNPTTP
;
A
#
# COMPACT_ATOMS: atom_id res chain seq x y z
N MET A 1 5.22 -17.51 -41.67
CA MET A 1 4.16 -17.07 -40.75
C MET A 1 4.80 -16.96 -39.38
N SER A 2 4.85 -15.77 -38.79
CA SER A 2 5.46 -15.54 -37.48
C SER A 2 4.65 -16.26 -36.41
N ASN A 3 5.21 -17.32 -35.81
CA ASN A 3 4.70 -17.83 -34.56
C ASN A 3 4.92 -16.73 -33.51
N SER A 4 3.89 -15.92 -33.27
CA SER A 4 3.92 -14.97 -32.18
C SER A 4 4.11 -15.77 -30.90
N ASN A 5 5.13 -15.39 -30.12
CA ASN A 5 5.45 -15.97 -28.83
C ASN A 5 4.36 -15.59 -27.81
N ASN A 6 3.12 -16.05 -28.05
CA ASN A 6 1.93 -15.72 -27.27
C ASN A 6 2.15 -16.26 -25.86
N ASN A 7 2.15 -15.36 -24.88
CA ASN A 7 2.18 -15.76 -23.50
C ASN A 7 0.85 -16.51 -23.22
N PRO A 8 0.90 -17.76 -22.73
CA PRO A 8 -0.30 -18.56 -22.47
C PRO A 8 -1.24 -17.91 -21.45
N ALA A 9 -0.74 -16.98 -20.63
CA ALA A 9 -1.54 -16.22 -19.68
C ALA A 9 -2.38 -15.10 -20.33
N ASP A 10 -2.07 -14.65 -21.56
CA ASP A 10 -2.75 -13.49 -22.17
C ASP A 10 -4.24 -13.75 -22.45
N PRO A 11 -4.67 -14.90 -23.01
CA PRO A 11 -6.09 -15.21 -23.14
C PRO A 11 -6.82 -15.25 -21.80
N PHE A 12 -6.16 -15.76 -20.75
CA PHE A 12 -6.72 -15.79 -19.41
C PHE A 12 -6.85 -14.39 -18.82
N LYS A 13 -5.81 -13.54 -18.91
CA LYS A 13 -5.85 -12.15 -18.47
C LYS A 13 -6.94 -11.37 -19.19
N LYS A 14 -7.06 -11.55 -20.50
CA LYS A 14 -8.15 -10.93 -21.26
C LYS A 14 -9.53 -11.38 -20.76
N ALA A 15 -9.75 -12.68 -20.62
CA ALA A 15 -11.03 -13.22 -20.14
C ALA A 15 -11.36 -12.75 -18.72
N LEU A 16 -10.36 -12.71 -17.83
CA LEU A 16 -10.51 -12.23 -16.47
C LEU A 16 -10.91 -10.75 -16.45
N ALA A 17 -10.23 -9.90 -17.23
CA ALA A 17 -10.57 -8.48 -17.32
C ALA A 17 -12.00 -8.22 -17.82
N GLU A 18 -12.46 -8.94 -18.85
CA GLU A 18 -13.85 -8.83 -19.33
C GLU A 18 -14.86 -9.30 -18.27
N ALA A 19 -14.54 -10.40 -17.57
CA ALA A 19 -15.38 -10.90 -16.48
C ALA A 19 -15.46 -9.91 -15.31
N THR A 20 -14.34 -9.28 -14.94
CA THR A 20 -14.29 -8.23 -13.89
C THR A 20 -15.21 -7.07 -14.26
N ARG A 21 -15.11 -6.54 -15.49
CA ARG A 21 -15.97 -5.44 -15.98
C ARG A 21 -17.45 -5.81 -15.94
N ALA A 22 -17.79 -7.00 -16.47
CA ALA A 22 -19.16 -7.48 -16.45
C ALA A 22 -19.71 -7.68 -15.03
N MET A 23 -18.89 -8.21 -14.12
CA MET A 23 -19.28 -8.41 -12.72
C MET A 23 -19.43 -7.08 -11.99
N ALA A 24 -18.54 -6.12 -12.23
CA ALA A 24 -18.58 -4.76 -11.67
C ALA A 24 -19.79 -3.95 -12.16
N ALA A 25 -20.38 -4.34 -13.30
CA ALA A 25 -21.35 -3.54 -14.05
C ALA A 25 -20.78 -2.20 -14.54
N ASP A 26 -19.48 -2.19 -14.86
CA ASP A 26 -18.75 -1.04 -15.36
C ASP A 26 -17.93 -1.47 -16.59
N SER A 27 -18.28 -0.95 -17.77
CA SER A 27 -17.59 -1.28 -19.03
C SER A 27 -16.27 -0.55 -19.19
N GLU A 28 -16.08 0.57 -18.49
CA GLU A 28 -14.91 1.45 -18.61
C GLU A 28 -13.84 1.13 -17.58
N LEU A 29 -14.15 0.33 -16.55
CA LEU A 29 -13.20 -0.09 -15.52
C LEU A 29 -11.92 -0.68 -16.16
N ALA A 30 -10.81 0.05 -15.99
CA ALA A 30 -9.53 -0.34 -16.54
C ALA A 30 -8.92 -1.47 -15.69
N VAL A 31 -8.64 -2.62 -16.30
CA VAL A 31 -8.01 -3.75 -15.61
C VAL A 31 -6.55 -3.85 -16.05
N SER A 32 -5.64 -3.74 -15.09
CA SER A 32 -4.20 -3.86 -15.30
C SER A 32 -3.62 -5.00 -14.47
N TYR A 33 -2.45 -5.51 -14.87
CA TYR A 33 -1.75 -6.57 -14.15
C TYR A 33 -0.35 -6.08 -13.76
N SER A 34 0.00 -6.12 -12.48
CA SER A 34 1.31 -5.70 -11.98
C SER A 34 1.89 -6.69 -10.96
N ILE A 35 3.22 -6.60 -10.78
CA ILE A 35 3.94 -7.26 -9.68
C ILE A 35 3.76 -6.48 -8.38
N ASP A 36 3.48 -5.18 -8.47
CA ASP A 36 3.18 -4.33 -7.31
C ASP A 36 1.94 -4.84 -6.55
N PRO A 37 1.79 -4.46 -5.25
CA PRO A 37 0.61 -4.79 -4.48
C PRO A 37 -0.69 -4.48 -5.24
N PRO A 38 -1.67 -5.40 -5.24
CA PRO A 38 -2.97 -5.16 -5.86
C PRO A 38 -3.65 -3.96 -5.25
N GLY A 39 -4.43 -3.24 -6.06
CA GLY A 39 -5.16 -2.07 -5.60
C GLY A 39 -6.36 -1.76 -6.49
N LEU A 40 -7.34 -1.08 -5.90
CA LEU A 40 -8.50 -0.55 -6.59
C LEU A 40 -8.48 0.97 -6.46
N SER A 41 -8.52 1.66 -7.60
CA SER A 41 -8.85 3.08 -7.72
C SER A 41 -10.22 3.20 -8.40
N ASN A 42 -10.81 4.39 -8.42
CA ASN A 42 -12.16 4.64 -8.94
C ASN A 42 -12.37 4.05 -10.34
N ASP A 43 -11.39 4.22 -11.23
CA ASP A 43 -11.50 3.78 -12.63
C ASP A 43 -10.53 2.65 -13.00
N THR A 44 -9.73 2.15 -12.04
CA THR A 44 -8.67 1.18 -12.36
C THR A 44 -8.53 0.09 -11.29
N ALA A 45 -8.67 -1.17 -11.71
CA ALA A 45 -8.38 -2.35 -10.92
C ALA A 45 -7.00 -2.91 -11.31
N ARG A 46 -6.03 -2.85 -10.39
CA ARG A 46 -4.70 -3.44 -10.53
C ARG A 46 -4.70 -4.84 -9.91
N LEU A 47 -4.63 -5.86 -10.76
CA LEU A 47 -4.63 -7.27 -10.38
C LEU A 47 -3.21 -7.84 -10.24
N PRO A 48 -3.04 -8.91 -9.45
CA PRO A 48 -1.78 -9.65 -9.38
C PRO A 48 -1.32 -10.16 -10.74
N GLN A 49 -0.02 -10.06 -11.01
CA GLN A 49 0.57 -10.59 -12.23
C GLN A 49 0.46 -12.12 -12.28
N VAL A 50 -0.10 -12.64 -13.38
CA VAL A 50 -0.09 -14.09 -13.68
C VAL A 50 1.08 -14.39 -14.61
N SER A 51 1.91 -15.36 -14.20
CA SER A 51 3.09 -15.77 -14.95
C SER A 51 2.72 -16.67 -16.13
N ARG A 52 3.69 -16.93 -17.03
CA ARG A 52 3.52 -17.91 -18.12
C ARG A 52 3.22 -19.33 -17.60
N ARG A 53 3.60 -19.65 -16.36
CA ARG A 53 3.37 -20.98 -15.76
C ARG A 53 1.90 -21.17 -15.36
N MET A 54 1.17 -20.09 -15.12
CA MET A 54 -0.24 -20.11 -14.71
C MET A 54 -0.51 -21.15 -13.62
N THR A 55 0.28 -21.11 -12.54
CA THR A 55 0.07 -22.05 -11.44
C THR A 55 -1.34 -21.89 -10.87
N ARG A 56 -1.91 -22.97 -10.32
CA ARG A 56 -3.27 -22.94 -9.77
C ARG A 56 -3.43 -21.81 -8.73
N GLN A 57 -2.39 -21.59 -7.91
CA GLN A 57 -2.39 -20.55 -6.89
C GLN A 57 -2.40 -19.13 -7.49
N GLU A 58 -1.56 -18.86 -8.51
CA GLU A 58 -1.56 -17.56 -9.21
C GLU A 58 -2.93 -17.26 -9.86
N VAL A 59 -3.52 -18.27 -10.51
CA VAL A 59 -4.81 -18.13 -11.18
C VAL A 59 -5.93 -17.87 -10.17
N LEU A 60 -5.96 -18.61 -9.06
CA LEU A 60 -6.99 -18.43 -8.04
C LEU A 60 -6.83 -17.10 -7.30
N LEU A 61 -5.60 -16.68 -6.99
CA LEU A 61 -5.33 -15.39 -6.38
C LEU A 61 -5.81 -14.26 -7.30
N ALA A 62 -5.42 -14.28 -8.58
CA ALA A 62 -5.85 -13.27 -9.54
C ALA A 62 -7.38 -13.21 -9.70
N ARG A 63 -8.05 -14.37 -9.73
CA ARG A 63 -9.53 -14.45 -9.80
C ARG A 63 -10.19 -13.92 -8.53
N GLY A 64 -9.70 -14.29 -7.36
CA GLY A 64 -10.25 -13.85 -6.08
C GLY A 64 -10.08 -12.34 -5.89
N THR A 65 -8.93 -11.78 -6.25
CA THR A 65 -8.71 -10.34 -6.22
C THR A 65 -9.59 -9.60 -7.23
N ALA A 66 -9.74 -10.14 -8.45
CA ALA A 66 -10.61 -9.57 -9.47
C ALA A 66 -12.09 -9.55 -9.04
N ASP A 67 -12.59 -10.67 -8.54
CA ASP A 67 -13.96 -10.78 -8.05
C ASP A 67 -14.19 -9.82 -6.87
N ALA A 68 -13.25 -9.74 -5.92
CA ALA A 68 -13.35 -8.82 -4.78
C ALA A 68 -13.46 -7.35 -5.22
N TYR A 69 -12.63 -6.92 -6.17
CA TYR A 69 -12.66 -5.55 -6.69
C TYR A 69 -13.91 -5.27 -7.52
N ALA A 70 -14.35 -6.22 -8.34
CA ALA A 70 -15.59 -6.09 -9.09
C ALA A 70 -16.80 -5.94 -8.16
N LEU A 71 -16.88 -6.78 -7.12
CA LEU A 71 -17.95 -6.72 -6.13
C LEU A 71 -17.93 -5.43 -5.31
N ARG A 72 -16.75 -4.94 -4.95
CA ARG A 72 -16.62 -3.63 -4.29
C ARG A 72 -17.14 -2.53 -5.20
N THR A 73 -16.67 -2.47 -6.45
CA THR A 73 -17.12 -1.47 -7.44
C THR A 73 -18.64 -1.50 -7.62
N ARG A 74 -19.24 -2.70 -7.67
CA ARG A 74 -20.68 -2.87 -7.90
C ARG A 74 -21.55 -2.52 -6.70
N PHE A 75 -21.14 -2.92 -5.50
CA PHE A 75 -21.99 -2.92 -4.33
C PHE A 75 -21.64 -1.84 -3.30
N HIS A 76 -20.57 -1.06 -3.53
CA HIS A 76 -20.12 0.00 -2.64
C HIS A 76 -20.42 1.38 -3.21
N ASP A 77 -21.26 2.13 -2.51
CA ASP A 77 -21.48 3.56 -2.73
C ASP A 77 -20.56 4.38 -1.81
N GLU A 78 -19.63 5.11 -2.40
CA GLU A 78 -18.65 5.93 -1.69
C GLU A 78 -19.30 7.06 -0.87
N LYS A 79 -20.41 7.65 -1.33
CA LYS A 79 -21.09 8.74 -0.63
C LYS A 79 -21.75 8.24 0.63
N ILE A 80 -22.45 7.10 0.55
CA ILE A 80 -23.05 6.46 1.72
C ILE A 80 -21.94 6.01 2.67
N HIS A 81 -20.86 5.43 2.15
CA HIS A 81 -19.74 4.99 3.00
C HIS A 81 -19.17 6.15 3.81
N ASN A 82 -18.87 7.29 3.16
CA ASN A 82 -18.31 8.47 3.81
C ASN A 82 -19.27 9.13 4.79
N ARG A 83 -20.59 9.13 4.51
CA ARG A 83 -21.60 9.69 5.43
C ARG A 83 -21.61 8.98 6.79
N TYR A 84 -21.42 7.66 6.82
CA TYR A 84 -21.47 6.86 8.05
C TYR A 84 -20.10 6.55 8.66
N MET A 85 -19.02 7.05 8.04
CA MET A 85 -17.65 6.81 8.46
C MET A 85 -17.44 7.27 9.91
N PRO A 86 -16.93 6.40 10.82
CA PRO A 86 -16.56 6.80 12.17
C PRO A 86 -15.45 7.86 12.18
N THR A 87 -15.22 8.52 13.32
CA THR A 87 -14.18 9.55 13.44
C THR A 87 -12.86 9.01 13.98
N GLY A 88 -12.90 8.08 14.93
CA GLY A 88 -11.71 7.46 15.53
C GLY A 88 -11.07 6.40 14.65
N ASN A 89 -9.76 6.18 14.85
CA ASN A 89 -8.94 5.37 13.96
C ASN A 89 -9.33 3.88 13.99
N GLU A 90 -9.51 3.32 15.18
CA GLU A 90 -9.86 1.90 15.35
C GLU A 90 -11.26 1.62 14.78
N ALA A 91 -12.23 2.51 15.06
CA ALA A 91 -13.57 2.40 14.49
C ALA A 91 -13.59 2.50 12.96
N LYS A 92 -12.79 3.41 12.38
CA LYS A 92 -12.63 3.53 10.92
C LYS A 92 -12.09 2.24 10.31
N GLU A 93 -11.03 1.68 10.87
CA GLU A 93 -10.43 0.44 10.36
C GLU A 93 -11.44 -0.72 10.37
N ILE A 94 -12.19 -0.89 11.46
CA ILE A 94 -13.27 -1.88 11.54
C ILE A 94 -14.30 -1.63 10.44
N TYR A 95 -14.75 -0.38 10.27
CA TYR A 95 -15.79 -0.03 9.31
C TYR A 95 -15.36 -0.28 7.86
N GLU A 96 -14.13 0.08 7.49
CA GLU A 96 -13.58 -0.13 6.14
C GLU A 96 -13.44 -1.61 5.77
N VAL A 97 -12.88 -2.40 6.70
CA VAL A 97 -12.69 -3.84 6.47
C VAL A 97 -14.05 -4.54 6.40
N MET A 98 -15.01 -4.16 7.25
CA MET A 98 -16.37 -4.68 7.22
C MET A 98 -17.11 -4.31 5.94
N ALA A 99 -16.93 -3.09 5.40
CA ALA A 99 -17.52 -2.68 4.13
C ALA A 99 -17.00 -3.53 2.95
N THR A 100 -15.70 -3.85 2.95
CA THR A 100 -15.11 -4.76 1.95
C THR A 100 -15.68 -6.17 2.08
N ALA A 101 -15.72 -6.70 3.31
CA ALA A 101 -16.25 -8.03 3.60
C ALA A 101 -17.74 -8.15 3.23
N ARG A 102 -18.54 -7.09 3.40
CA ARG A 102 -19.94 -7.05 2.95
C ARG A 102 -20.06 -7.25 1.45
N CYS A 103 -19.32 -6.46 0.65
CA CYS A 103 -19.38 -6.53 -0.81
C CYS A 103 -19.04 -7.95 -1.31
N GLU A 104 -17.97 -8.52 -0.75
CA GLU A 104 -17.56 -9.89 -1.02
C GLU A 104 -18.63 -10.92 -0.61
N ALA A 105 -19.25 -10.76 0.57
CA ALA A 105 -20.29 -11.67 1.05
C ALA A 105 -21.57 -11.62 0.21
N VAL A 106 -22.01 -10.44 -0.24
CA VAL A 106 -23.16 -10.27 -1.14
C VAL A 106 -22.92 -11.05 -2.44
N GLY A 107 -21.75 -10.88 -3.06
CA GLY A 107 -21.38 -11.60 -4.28
C GLY A 107 -21.25 -13.11 -4.06
N ALA A 108 -20.59 -13.53 -2.99
CA ALA A 108 -20.37 -14.93 -2.65
C ALA A 108 -21.67 -15.71 -2.43
N ARG A 109 -22.71 -15.08 -1.89
CA ARG A 109 -24.04 -15.69 -1.73
C ARG A 109 -24.75 -15.92 -3.06
N ALA A 110 -24.62 -14.98 -4.00
CA ALA A 110 -25.26 -15.06 -5.31
C ALA A 110 -24.49 -15.99 -6.27
N MET A 111 -23.16 -16.06 -6.15
CA MET A 111 -22.28 -16.73 -7.11
C MET A 111 -21.33 -17.71 -6.39
N PRO A 112 -21.66 -19.02 -6.37
CA PRO A 112 -20.84 -20.03 -5.66
C PRO A 112 -19.39 -20.13 -6.13
N GLY A 113 -19.14 -19.85 -7.42
CA GLY A 113 -17.79 -19.81 -7.99
C GLY A 113 -16.95 -18.64 -7.47
N THR A 114 -17.59 -17.47 -7.29
CA THR A 114 -16.95 -16.28 -6.71
C THR A 114 -16.61 -16.50 -5.24
N ALA A 115 -17.48 -17.16 -4.49
CA ALA A 115 -17.16 -17.55 -3.11
C ALA A 115 -15.87 -18.39 -3.02
N GLY A 116 -15.70 -19.38 -3.91
CA GLY A 116 -14.46 -20.18 -3.94
C GLY A 116 -13.21 -19.38 -4.35
N ASN A 117 -13.36 -18.38 -5.24
CA ASN A 117 -12.26 -17.51 -5.61
C ASN A 117 -11.86 -16.59 -4.44
N ILE A 118 -12.84 -16.01 -3.73
CA ILE A 118 -12.62 -15.18 -2.55
C ILE A 118 -11.99 -16.00 -1.43
N GLU A 119 -12.48 -17.21 -1.15
CA GLU A 119 -11.88 -18.14 -0.18
C GLU A 119 -10.39 -18.39 -0.48
N ALA A 120 -10.04 -18.66 -1.74
CA ALA A 120 -8.66 -18.87 -2.15
C ALA A 120 -7.77 -17.62 -2.00
N LYS A 121 -8.32 -16.42 -2.27
CA LYS A 121 -7.64 -15.14 -1.99
C LYS A 121 -7.36 -14.99 -0.49
N LEU A 122 -8.39 -15.15 0.35
CA LEU A 122 -8.26 -14.98 1.80
C LEU A 122 -7.26 -15.99 2.39
N GLU A 123 -7.26 -17.24 1.91
CA GLU A 123 -6.29 -18.26 2.34
C GLU A 123 -4.85 -17.86 1.99
N ALA A 124 -4.62 -17.36 0.77
CA ALA A 124 -3.31 -16.91 0.32
C ALA A 124 -2.81 -15.69 1.11
N GLU A 125 -3.68 -14.72 1.37
CA GLU A 125 -3.37 -13.53 2.19
C GLU A 125 -3.06 -13.92 3.64
N ALA A 126 -3.89 -14.79 4.24
CA ALA A 126 -3.67 -15.28 5.60
C ALA A 126 -2.36 -16.06 5.75
N LEU A 127 -1.99 -16.88 4.75
CA LEU A 127 -0.72 -17.59 4.72
C LEU A 127 0.47 -16.65 4.58
N ALA A 128 0.36 -15.62 3.73
CA ALA A 128 1.41 -14.61 3.56
C ALA A 128 1.66 -13.82 4.87
N LEU A 129 0.62 -13.62 5.68
CA LEU A 129 0.69 -12.97 6.98
C LEU A 129 1.05 -13.93 8.14
N GLY A 130 1.23 -15.23 7.86
CA GLY A 130 1.59 -16.23 8.87
C GLY A 130 0.47 -16.61 9.85
N TYR A 131 -0.79 -16.34 9.50
CA TYR A 131 -1.93 -16.63 10.38
C TYR A 131 -2.22 -18.12 10.56
N ASP A 132 -1.62 -18.99 9.73
CA ASP A 132 -1.64 -20.43 9.95
C ASP A 132 -0.94 -20.86 11.24
N LYS A 133 -0.04 -20.03 11.76
CA LYS A 133 0.73 -20.27 13.00
C LYS A 133 0.35 -19.33 14.14
N ALA A 134 -0.65 -18.47 13.94
CA ALA A 134 -1.16 -17.58 14.98
C ALA A 134 -1.61 -18.40 16.19
N SER A 135 -1.18 -17.98 17.38
CA SER A 135 -1.45 -18.68 18.64
C SER A 135 -2.02 -17.76 19.73
N SER A 136 -2.07 -16.46 19.44
CA SER A 136 -2.57 -15.43 20.32
C SER A 136 -3.41 -14.43 19.53
N PHE A 137 -4.38 -13.80 20.21
CA PHE A 137 -5.17 -12.70 19.65
C PHE A 137 -4.30 -11.50 19.23
N LYS A 138 -3.08 -11.36 19.77
CA LYS A 138 -2.12 -10.31 19.38
C LYS A 138 -1.54 -10.51 17.98
N ASP A 139 -1.56 -11.74 17.48
CA ASP A 139 -0.97 -12.09 16.17
C ASP A 139 -1.89 -11.68 15.00
N VAL A 140 -3.17 -11.46 15.29
CA VAL A 140 -4.21 -11.19 14.28
C VAL A 140 -4.93 -9.89 14.65
N PRO A 141 -4.93 -8.86 13.79
CA PRO A 141 -5.71 -7.66 14.02
C PRO A 141 -7.21 -7.97 14.14
N MET A 142 -7.86 -7.35 15.12
CA MET A 142 -9.29 -7.52 15.38
C MET A 142 -10.17 -7.17 14.16
N PRO A 143 -9.94 -6.06 13.43
CA PRO A 143 -10.71 -5.73 12.22
C PRO A 143 -10.67 -6.86 11.17
N THR A 144 -9.50 -7.46 10.98
CA THR A 144 -9.31 -8.60 10.07
C THR A 144 -10.13 -9.81 10.53
N ALA A 145 -10.11 -10.15 11.82
CA ALA A 145 -10.88 -11.27 12.36
C ALA A 145 -12.40 -11.04 12.25
N LEU A 146 -12.89 -9.82 12.53
CA LEU A 146 -14.30 -9.46 12.32
C LEU A 146 -14.74 -9.66 10.87
N SER A 147 -13.87 -9.30 9.92
CA SER A 147 -14.14 -9.46 8.50
C SER A 147 -14.29 -10.93 8.11
N TYR A 148 -13.49 -11.82 8.69
CA TYR A 148 -13.63 -13.27 8.48
C TYR A 148 -14.91 -13.79 9.10
N TYR A 149 -15.24 -13.34 10.31
CA TYR A 149 -16.47 -13.71 10.99
C TYR A 149 -17.71 -13.29 10.20
N LEU A 150 -17.76 -12.04 9.70
CA LEU A 150 -18.85 -11.54 8.88
C LEU A 150 -19.06 -12.43 7.65
N ARG A 151 -17.99 -12.76 6.92
CA ARG A 151 -18.07 -13.63 5.74
C ARG A 151 -18.58 -15.02 6.09
N GLN A 152 -18.09 -15.63 7.17
CA GLN A 152 -18.53 -16.94 7.62
C GLN A 152 -20.03 -16.94 7.93
N ILE A 153 -20.52 -15.99 8.74
CA ILE A 153 -21.94 -15.94 9.11
C ILE A 153 -22.83 -15.56 7.92
N ALA A 154 -22.42 -14.60 7.09
CA ALA A 154 -23.23 -14.14 5.98
C ALA A 154 -23.36 -15.18 4.86
N THR A 155 -22.30 -15.96 4.60
CA THR A 155 -22.30 -16.98 3.54
C THR A 155 -22.71 -18.36 4.03
N GLY A 156 -22.58 -18.64 5.34
CA GLY A 156 -22.82 -19.96 5.93
C GLY A 156 -21.78 -21.01 5.53
N ARG A 157 -20.63 -20.58 4.99
CA ARG A 157 -19.56 -21.46 4.50
C ARG A 157 -18.43 -21.55 5.53
N GLU A 158 -17.77 -22.69 5.57
CA GLU A 158 -16.56 -22.86 6.38
C GLU A 158 -15.41 -22.05 5.77
N MET A 159 -14.60 -21.43 6.64
CA MET A 159 -13.45 -20.64 6.20
C MET A 159 -12.25 -21.57 5.93
N PRO A 160 -11.32 -21.21 5.02
CA PRO A 160 -10.08 -21.95 4.82
C PRO A 160 -9.26 -22.08 6.11
N LYS A 161 -8.39 -23.09 6.18
CA LYS A 161 -7.73 -23.48 7.44
C LYS A 161 -6.93 -22.35 8.11
N SER A 162 -6.13 -21.62 7.34
CA SER A 162 -5.33 -20.49 7.87
C SER A 162 -6.22 -19.35 8.37
N VAL A 163 -7.30 -19.06 7.66
CA VAL A 163 -8.29 -18.04 8.01
C VAL A 163 -9.09 -18.45 9.25
N GLN A 164 -9.46 -19.72 9.34
CA GLN A 164 -10.17 -20.28 10.49
C GLN A 164 -9.31 -20.20 11.76
N ASN A 165 -8.01 -20.53 11.69
CA ASN A 165 -7.10 -20.40 12.83
C ASN A 165 -7.01 -18.94 13.32
N ALA A 166 -6.96 -17.98 12.39
CA ALA A 166 -6.96 -16.56 12.72
C ALA A 166 -8.27 -16.13 13.41
N LEU A 167 -9.40 -16.60 12.89
CA LEU A 167 -10.72 -16.29 13.42
C LEU A 167 -10.94 -16.88 14.81
N GLU A 168 -10.47 -18.10 15.06
CA GLU A 168 -10.61 -18.78 16.35
C GLU A 168 -9.96 -17.99 17.51
N GLN A 169 -8.94 -17.17 17.25
CA GLN A 169 -8.32 -16.32 18.28
C GLN A 169 -9.28 -15.25 18.83
N TRP A 170 -10.26 -14.81 18.02
CA TRP A 170 -11.18 -13.72 18.36
C TRP A 170 -12.63 -14.16 18.49
N LYS A 171 -12.98 -15.36 18.00
CA LYS A 171 -14.36 -15.83 17.87
C LYS A 171 -15.16 -15.72 19.17
N THR A 172 -14.61 -16.21 20.29
CA THR A 172 -15.27 -16.14 21.60
C THR A 172 -15.57 -14.71 22.00
N THR A 173 -14.60 -13.80 21.86
CA THR A 173 -14.76 -12.38 22.21
C THR A 173 -15.79 -11.69 21.32
N ILE A 174 -15.80 -11.99 20.02
CA ILE A 174 -16.79 -11.45 19.08
C ILE A 174 -18.20 -11.94 19.44
N GLU A 175 -18.37 -13.24 19.71
CA GLU A 175 -19.67 -13.83 20.06
C GLU A 175 -20.21 -13.31 21.39
N GLU A 176 -19.36 -13.16 22.40
CA GLU A 176 -19.74 -12.62 23.72
C GLU A 176 -20.17 -11.16 23.65
N ARG A 177 -19.48 -10.33 22.87
CA ARG A 177 -19.77 -8.89 22.78
C ARG A 177 -20.88 -8.54 21.79
N SER A 178 -20.97 -9.27 20.67
CA SER A 178 -21.78 -8.85 19.52
C SER A 178 -22.68 -9.95 18.94
N GLY A 179 -22.81 -11.10 19.61
CA GLY A 179 -23.57 -12.25 19.09
C GLY A 179 -25.04 -11.94 18.77
N THR A 180 -25.68 -11.00 19.48
CA THR A 180 -27.04 -10.56 19.18
C THR A 180 -27.13 -9.67 17.94
N THR A 181 -26.07 -8.93 17.64
CA THR A 181 -26.02 -7.89 16.61
C THR A 181 -25.93 -8.51 15.22
N PHE A 182 -25.24 -9.65 15.11
CA PHE A 182 -25.17 -10.48 13.91
C PHE A 182 -26.48 -11.22 13.57
N LYS A 183 -27.53 -11.13 14.39
CA LYS A 183 -28.84 -11.67 14.03
C LYS A 183 -29.37 -10.99 12.77
N ASN A 184 -29.89 -11.79 11.85
CA ASN A 184 -30.42 -11.35 10.55
C ASN A 184 -29.41 -10.59 9.66
N ILE A 185 -28.10 -10.79 9.86
CA ILE A 185 -27.05 -10.14 9.05
C ILE A 185 -27.23 -10.41 7.55
N GLY A 186 -27.75 -11.59 7.18
CA GLY A 186 -28.04 -11.94 5.80
C GLY A 186 -28.98 -10.97 5.08
N ASN A 187 -29.90 -10.31 5.78
CA ASN A 187 -30.76 -9.30 5.15
C ASN A 187 -30.06 -7.93 5.11
N LYS A 188 -29.36 -7.58 6.20
CA LYS A 188 -28.68 -6.30 6.36
C LYS A 188 -27.53 -6.06 5.38
N ILE A 189 -26.86 -7.11 4.89
CA ILE A 189 -25.71 -6.95 3.96
C ILE A 189 -26.11 -6.44 2.56
N VAL A 190 -27.38 -6.57 2.19
CA VAL A 190 -27.87 -6.20 0.86
C VAL A 190 -28.04 -4.69 0.72
N ASP A 191 -28.55 -4.02 1.75
CA ASP A 191 -28.70 -2.57 1.81
C ASP A 191 -27.50 -1.95 2.52
N GLN A 192 -26.80 -1.05 1.84
CA GLN A 192 -25.60 -0.42 2.39
C GLN A 192 -25.90 0.49 3.59
N ILE A 193 -27.06 1.16 3.63
CA ILE A 193 -27.44 2.04 4.75
C ILE A 193 -27.76 1.18 5.99
N GLU A 194 -28.55 0.12 5.82
CA GLU A 194 -28.82 -0.81 6.93
C GLU A 194 -27.53 -1.46 7.44
N PHE A 195 -26.61 -1.83 6.54
CA PHE A 195 -25.32 -2.34 6.94
C PHE A 195 -24.47 -1.30 7.66
N ALA A 196 -24.48 -0.03 7.23
CA ALA A 196 -23.72 1.03 7.87
C ALA A 196 -24.17 1.25 9.31
N ARG A 197 -25.49 1.29 9.55
CA ARG A 197 -26.08 1.32 10.90
C ARG A 197 -25.68 0.10 11.73
N PHE A 198 -25.72 -1.09 11.12
CA PHE A 198 -25.26 -2.32 11.77
C PHE A 198 -23.77 -2.27 12.14
N ALA A 199 -22.92 -1.75 11.25
CA ALA A 199 -21.49 -1.66 11.51
C ALA A 199 -21.19 -0.66 12.65
N ARG A 200 -21.90 0.48 12.69
CA ARG A 200 -21.80 1.43 13.82
C ARG A 200 -22.26 0.80 15.14
N GLN A 201 -23.38 0.08 15.15
CA GLN A 201 -23.82 -0.65 16.35
C GLN A 201 -22.80 -1.70 16.78
N LEU A 202 -22.22 -2.45 15.84
CA LEU A 202 -21.20 -3.45 16.13
C LEU A 202 -19.95 -2.81 16.77
N ILE A 203 -19.51 -1.65 16.26
CA ILE A 203 -18.37 -0.90 16.81
C ILE A 203 -18.67 -0.46 18.25
N ASP A 204 -19.89 0.02 18.53
CA ASP A 204 -20.33 0.36 19.88
C ASP A 204 -20.32 -0.86 20.82
N ASP A 205 -20.93 -1.98 20.39
CA ASP A 205 -20.97 -3.23 21.16
C ASP A 205 -19.57 -3.79 21.48
N LEU A 206 -18.59 -3.53 20.62
CA LEU A 206 -17.19 -3.92 20.82
C LEU A 206 -16.45 -3.01 21.81
N GLY A 207 -17.05 -1.89 22.19
CA GLY A 207 -16.53 -0.92 23.15
C GLY A 207 -15.81 0.27 22.53
N TYR A 208 -16.07 0.57 21.25
CA TYR A 208 -15.48 1.70 20.52
C TYR A 208 -16.54 2.77 20.14
N GLY A 209 -17.64 2.84 20.89
CA GLY A 209 -18.74 3.78 20.64
C GLY A 209 -18.32 5.25 20.73
N ASP A 210 -17.34 5.56 21.57
CA ASP A 210 -16.73 6.89 21.71
C ASP A 210 -16.03 7.38 20.44
N GLN A 211 -15.67 6.46 19.53
CA GLN A 211 -15.00 6.76 18.27
C GLN A 211 -15.94 6.93 17.07
N LEU A 212 -17.26 6.79 17.27
CA LEU A 212 -18.24 6.83 16.18
C LEU A 212 -18.50 8.25 15.63
N GLY A 213 -18.32 9.28 16.46
CA GLY A 213 -18.78 10.63 16.16
C GLY A 213 -20.32 10.75 16.17
N ASP A 214 -20.82 11.83 15.58
CA ASP A 214 -22.26 12.11 15.55
C ASP A 214 -23.03 11.10 14.70
N ASP A 215 -24.31 10.91 15.03
CA ASP A 215 -25.21 10.00 14.31
C ASP A 215 -25.68 10.64 13.00
N PRO A 216 -25.29 10.11 11.81
CA PRO A 216 -25.62 10.71 10.53
C PRO A 216 -27.11 10.67 10.16
N ASP A 217 -27.92 9.92 10.92
CA ASP A 217 -29.37 9.84 10.76
C ASP A 217 -30.14 10.81 11.67
N GLN A 218 -29.46 11.45 12.62
CA GLN A 218 -30.10 12.48 13.44
C GLN A 218 -30.13 13.81 12.68
N PRO A 219 -31.25 14.56 12.73
CA PRO A 219 -31.31 15.88 12.16
C PRO A 219 -30.31 16.79 12.89
N ASP A 220 -29.53 17.52 12.10
CA ASP A 220 -28.57 18.48 12.63
C ASP A 220 -29.36 19.63 13.30
N PRO A 221 -29.19 19.89 14.61
CA PRO A 221 -29.91 20.96 15.28
C PRO A 221 -29.61 22.36 14.71
N ASP A 222 -28.56 22.51 13.90
CA ASP A 222 -28.13 23.78 13.31
C ASP A 222 -28.61 24.01 11.85
N GLU A 223 -29.30 23.04 11.21
CA GLU A 223 -29.81 23.21 9.83
C GLU A 223 -31.09 24.07 9.73
N ASP A 224 -31.81 24.30 10.84
CA ASP A 224 -33.06 25.08 10.86
C ASP A 224 -32.86 26.62 10.88
N GLN A 225 -31.63 27.13 10.81
CA GLN A 225 -31.36 28.58 10.90
C GLN A 225 -30.90 29.27 9.61
N ASN A 226 -30.69 28.54 8.50
CA ASN A 226 -30.12 29.12 7.28
C ASN A 226 -31.08 29.21 6.07
N ASP A 227 -32.38 28.98 6.24
CA ASP A 227 -33.34 28.95 5.13
C ASP A 227 -34.51 29.96 5.25
N ALA A 228 -34.30 31.07 5.97
CA ALA A 228 -35.30 32.12 6.09
C ALA A 228 -34.71 33.53 6.03
N GLU A 229 -34.09 33.92 4.91
CA GLU A 229 -34.03 35.33 4.49
C GLU A 229 -33.50 35.44 3.05
N ASN A 230 -34.32 35.08 2.05
CA ASN A 230 -34.16 35.66 0.72
C ASN A 230 -35.49 35.65 -0.06
N ASP A 231 -36.35 36.61 0.26
CA ASP A 231 -37.40 37.03 -0.66
C ASP A 231 -37.66 38.54 -0.53
N SER A 232 -37.13 39.31 -1.49
CA SER A 232 -37.52 40.70 -1.79
C SER A 232 -37.04 41.08 -3.18
N GLU A 233 -38.01 41.08 -4.09
CA GLU A 233 -38.10 41.45 -5.50
C GLU A 233 -37.19 42.59 -6.05
N ASP A 234 -36.58 42.29 -7.21
CA ASP A 234 -36.66 43.00 -8.52
C ASP A 234 -36.65 44.55 -8.56
N THR A 235 -35.64 45.16 -9.22
CA THR A 235 -35.82 46.06 -10.40
C THR A 235 -34.53 46.75 -10.91
N SER A 236 -34.32 46.64 -12.23
CA SER A 236 -33.73 47.61 -13.21
C SER A 236 -32.25 48.05 -13.18
N GLU A 237 -31.52 47.67 -14.24
CA GLU A 237 -30.49 48.48 -14.94
C GLU A 237 -31.15 49.60 -15.80
N PRO A 238 -30.45 50.52 -16.50
CA PRO A 238 -29.12 51.18 -16.34
C PRO A 238 -29.17 52.73 -16.52
N ASP A 239 -28.09 53.49 -16.23
CA ASP A 239 -27.50 54.57 -17.10
C ASP A 239 -26.53 55.54 -16.36
N ASN A 240 -25.34 55.67 -16.95
CA ASN A 240 -24.56 56.88 -17.35
C ASN A 240 -24.56 58.20 -16.53
N ASP A 241 -23.34 58.72 -16.25
CA ASP A 241 -22.74 59.96 -16.80
C ASP A 241 -21.89 60.80 -15.81
N SER A 242 -20.87 61.48 -16.39
CA SER A 242 -19.89 62.48 -15.90
C SER A 242 -18.48 61.88 -15.70
N GLY A 243 -17.48 62.03 -16.60
CA GLY A 243 -16.99 63.22 -17.31
C GLY A 243 -15.97 63.95 -16.41
N ASP A 244 -14.74 64.36 -16.76
CA ASP A 244 -14.02 64.57 -18.02
C ASP A 244 -12.52 64.89 -17.68
N THR A 245 -11.67 64.96 -18.71
CA THR A 245 -10.29 65.51 -18.92
C THR A 245 -9.21 64.48 -19.27
N SER A 246 -9.01 64.03 -20.53
CA SER A 246 -8.20 64.60 -21.67
C SER A 246 -6.75 65.03 -21.29
N GLU A 247 -5.64 64.76 -21.99
CA GLU A 247 -5.31 64.43 -23.40
C GLU A 247 -3.87 63.82 -23.48
N GLU A 248 -3.74 62.63 -24.07
CA GLU A 248 -2.95 62.24 -25.28
C GLU A 248 -1.48 62.71 -25.58
N PRO A 249 -0.76 62.15 -26.60
CA PRO A 249 0.45 61.32 -26.45
C PRO A 249 1.70 61.87 -27.19
N GLU A 250 2.85 61.18 -27.13
CA GLU A 250 3.78 61.20 -28.26
C GLU A 250 4.74 60.00 -28.31
N ASP A 251 5.03 59.66 -29.56
CA ASP A 251 5.69 58.51 -30.15
C ASP A 251 7.20 58.76 -30.27
N THR A 252 8.06 57.74 -30.16
CA THR A 252 9.39 57.72 -30.80
C THR A 252 10.00 56.33 -30.76
N GLN A 253 10.13 55.73 -31.95
CA GLN A 253 11.00 54.60 -32.27
C GLN A 253 12.47 55.07 -32.34
N GLU A 254 13.42 54.20 -31.94
CA GLU A 254 14.71 53.99 -32.65
C GLU A 254 15.48 52.78 -32.08
N ASP A 255 15.40 51.67 -32.82
CA ASP A 255 16.41 50.67 -33.24
C ASP A 255 17.66 50.25 -32.41
N ASN A 256 17.84 48.91 -32.44
CA ASN A 256 19.06 48.07 -32.43
C ASN A 256 19.89 47.98 -31.12
N ASP A 257 20.40 46.84 -30.66
CA ASP A 257 20.71 45.54 -31.27
C ASP A 257 20.94 44.47 -30.17
N ASP A 258 20.79 43.20 -30.55
CA ASP A 258 21.44 41.99 -30.03
C ASP A 258 21.48 41.67 -28.50
N THR A 259 20.76 40.63 -28.06
CA THR A 259 21.31 39.25 -27.80
C THR A 259 20.41 38.47 -26.82
N GLN A 260 19.77 37.42 -27.37
CA GLN A 260 19.38 36.12 -26.80
C GLN A 260 18.78 35.99 -25.38
N GLN A 261 17.52 35.55 -25.40
CA GLN A 261 16.78 34.86 -24.35
C GLN A 261 17.37 33.49 -23.96
N SER A 262 17.14 33.13 -22.69
CA SER A 262 17.17 31.78 -22.06
C SER A 262 18.58 31.26 -21.78
N THR A 263 18.96 30.84 -20.57
CA THR A 263 18.25 30.14 -19.48
C THR A 263 19.06 30.31 -18.20
N ASP A 264 18.46 30.79 -17.11
CA ASP A 264 19.06 30.69 -15.77
C ASP A 264 18.00 30.24 -14.76
N LYS A 265 17.90 28.92 -14.62
CA LYS A 265 17.18 28.22 -13.54
C LYS A 265 18.18 27.30 -12.87
N GLN A 266 19.08 27.86 -12.08
CA GLN A 266 19.94 27.10 -11.18
C GLN A 266 20.42 28.00 -10.03
N GLN A 267 19.48 28.43 -9.18
CA GLN A 267 19.82 28.99 -7.88
C GLN A 267 18.62 28.87 -6.92
N SER A 268 18.40 27.66 -6.40
CA SER A 268 17.53 27.42 -5.23
C SER A 268 17.75 25.99 -4.67
N GLU A 269 19.00 25.60 -4.41
CA GLU A 269 19.33 24.33 -3.70
C GLU A 269 20.39 24.52 -2.59
N LEU A 270 20.48 25.70 -1.98
CA LEU A 270 21.48 25.97 -0.92
C LEU A 270 20.87 26.52 0.38
N SER A 271 19.61 26.20 0.67
CA SER A 271 18.96 26.62 1.92
C SER A 271 18.08 25.52 2.51
N MET A 272 18.65 24.35 2.76
CA MET A 272 17.98 23.27 3.49
C MET A 272 18.93 22.49 4.41
N ASP A 273 20.06 23.10 4.81
CA ASP A 273 21.11 22.45 5.62
C ASP A 273 21.14 22.93 7.09
N GLU A 274 20.15 23.69 7.54
CA GLU A 274 20.10 24.26 8.92
C GLU A 274 18.89 23.81 9.76
N ASN A 275 18.21 22.71 9.41
CA ASN A 275 17.07 22.20 10.18
C ASN A 275 17.11 20.69 10.48
N GLU A 276 18.31 20.11 10.66
CA GLU A 276 18.47 18.72 11.12
C GLU A 276 18.94 18.57 12.59
N GLU A 277 18.94 19.64 13.39
CA GLU A 277 19.37 19.59 14.80
C GLU A 277 18.31 19.12 15.81
N ASN A 278 17.18 18.55 15.39
CA ASN A 278 16.14 18.13 16.35
C ASN A 278 15.48 16.77 16.09
N SER A 279 16.23 15.78 15.58
CA SER A 279 15.78 14.38 15.49
C SER A 279 16.67 13.41 16.27
N GLU A 280 17.31 13.86 17.35
CA GLU A 280 18.08 13.00 18.29
C GLU A 280 17.22 12.43 19.43
N SER A 281 15.96 12.06 19.18
CA SER A 281 15.11 11.46 20.21
C SER A 281 14.22 10.34 19.69
N GLN A 282 14.85 9.29 19.17
CA GLN A 282 14.30 7.93 19.14
C GLN A 282 15.41 6.91 18.83
N GLU A 283 16.46 6.90 19.65
CA GLU A 283 17.29 5.69 19.79
C GLU A 283 16.50 4.66 20.60
N ALA A 284 15.60 3.95 19.93
CA ALA A 284 15.17 2.65 20.41
C ALA A 284 16.35 1.69 20.20
N GLU A 285 16.85 1.16 21.32
CA GLU A 285 17.84 0.08 21.38
C GLU A 285 17.51 -0.99 20.32
N SER A 286 18.30 -1.05 19.25
CA SER A 286 18.24 -2.15 18.30
C SER A 286 18.94 -3.35 18.93
N PRO A 287 18.27 -4.52 19.07
CA PRO A 287 18.90 -5.69 19.64
C PRO A 287 20.06 -6.14 18.76
N GLU A 288 21.19 -6.41 19.43
CA GLU A 288 22.27 -7.31 19.03
C GLU A 288 22.45 -7.61 17.54
N ASN A 289 23.47 -7.00 16.95
CA ASN A 289 24.59 -7.69 16.29
C ASN A 289 24.33 -9.06 15.60
N GLU A 290 23.23 -9.21 14.86
CA GLU A 290 23.06 -10.32 13.93
C GLU A 290 23.96 -10.05 12.70
N PRO A 291 24.81 -11.02 12.30
CA PRO A 291 25.54 -10.89 11.05
C PRO A 291 24.52 -10.66 9.92
N PRO A 292 24.81 -9.80 8.93
CA PRO A 292 23.89 -9.57 7.83
C PRO A 292 23.47 -10.92 7.25
N LEU A 293 22.16 -11.19 7.28
CA LEU A 293 21.57 -12.37 6.65
C LEU A 293 22.24 -12.52 5.29
N GLN A 294 23.03 -13.59 5.12
CA GLN A 294 23.66 -13.86 3.83
C GLN A 294 22.52 -13.84 2.82
N PRO A 295 22.58 -13.00 1.76
CA PRO A 295 21.52 -12.97 0.78
C PRO A 295 21.32 -14.40 0.30
N HIS A 296 20.14 -14.95 0.53
CA HIS A 296 19.79 -16.29 0.09
C HIS A 296 19.98 -16.30 -1.42
N THR A 297 21.12 -16.82 -1.88
CA THR A 297 21.34 -17.03 -3.30
C THR A 297 20.33 -18.10 -3.69
N PRO A 298 19.32 -17.76 -4.51
CA PRO A 298 18.38 -18.77 -4.96
C PRO A 298 19.20 -19.89 -5.64
N PRO A 299 18.79 -21.16 -5.48
CA PRO A 299 19.49 -22.25 -6.13
C PRO A 299 19.55 -21.97 -7.64
N ILE A 300 20.73 -22.21 -8.24
CA ILE A 300 21.02 -21.94 -9.66
C ILE A 300 20.00 -22.64 -10.59
N SER A 301 19.34 -23.68 -10.08
CA SER A 301 18.26 -24.40 -10.74
C SER A 301 17.09 -24.65 -9.79
N ALA A 302 15.88 -24.66 -10.33
CA ALA A 302 14.66 -25.10 -9.64
C ALA A 302 14.57 -26.63 -9.50
N ALA A 303 15.60 -27.36 -9.94
CA ALA A 303 15.67 -28.81 -9.79
C ALA A 303 15.81 -29.21 -8.31
N ASP A 304 15.26 -30.38 -7.98
CA ASP A 304 15.41 -31.00 -6.67
C ASP A 304 16.92 -31.13 -6.32
N PRO A 305 17.35 -30.81 -5.09
CA PRO A 305 18.74 -31.01 -4.65
C PRO A 305 19.26 -32.45 -4.84
N ASN A 306 18.36 -33.43 -4.90
CA ASN A 306 18.69 -34.84 -5.14
C ASN A 306 18.63 -35.26 -6.61
N TYR A 307 18.37 -34.32 -7.52
CA TYR A 307 18.33 -34.60 -8.95
C TYR A 307 19.70 -35.09 -9.44
N LYS A 308 19.71 -36.26 -10.08
CA LYS A 308 20.90 -36.82 -10.73
C LYS A 308 20.66 -36.86 -12.24
N VAL A 309 21.56 -36.24 -12.98
CA VAL A 309 21.52 -36.28 -14.45
C VAL A 309 21.74 -37.72 -14.90
N PHE A 310 20.80 -38.25 -15.69
CA PHE A 310 20.83 -39.65 -16.13
C PHE A 310 21.60 -39.80 -17.46
N VAL A 311 21.48 -38.85 -18.38
CA VAL A 311 22.13 -38.82 -19.69
C VAL A 311 22.28 -37.38 -20.18
N ASN A 312 23.50 -36.96 -20.55
CA ASN A 312 23.79 -35.58 -21.02
C ASN A 312 23.69 -35.41 -22.55
N LYS A 313 23.22 -36.43 -23.27
CA LYS A 313 23.24 -36.47 -24.75
C LYS A 313 22.33 -35.42 -25.41
N PHE A 314 21.38 -34.87 -24.66
CA PHE A 314 20.39 -33.90 -25.14
C PHE A 314 20.58 -32.51 -24.53
N ASP A 315 21.67 -32.30 -23.79
CA ASP A 315 21.97 -31.02 -23.16
C ASP A 315 22.73 -30.13 -24.16
N GLU A 316 22.43 -28.83 -24.15
CA GLU A 316 23.09 -27.82 -24.97
C GLU A 316 23.74 -26.79 -24.04
N GLU A 317 25.05 -26.62 -24.16
CA GLU A 317 25.81 -25.58 -23.47
C GLU A 317 26.03 -24.44 -24.46
N VAL A 318 25.42 -23.29 -24.20
CA VAL A 318 25.56 -22.08 -25.00
C VAL A 318 26.21 -21.00 -24.15
N MET A 319 27.17 -20.26 -24.71
CA MET A 319 27.78 -19.15 -23.97
C MET A 319 26.81 -17.98 -23.86
N ALA A 320 26.83 -17.27 -22.73
CA ALA A 320 25.90 -16.15 -22.49
C ALA A 320 26.00 -15.06 -23.59
N GLU A 321 27.17 -14.88 -24.18
CA GLU A 321 27.45 -13.95 -25.28
C GLU A 321 26.78 -14.36 -26.61
N GLU A 322 26.45 -15.64 -26.78
CA GLU A 322 25.80 -16.18 -28.00
C GLU A 322 24.27 -16.12 -27.93
N LEU A 323 23.71 -15.93 -26.72
CA LEU A 323 22.26 -15.86 -26.50
C LEU A 323 21.65 -14.49 -26.86
N ALA A 324 22.46 -13.43 -26.88
CA ALA A 324 22.01 -12.08 -27.14
C ALA A 324 22.84 -11.42 -28.25
N SER A 325 22.17 -10.78 -29.19
CA SER A 325 22.84 -10.00 -30.24
C SER A 325 23.46 -8.70 -29.67
N SER A 326 24.48 -8.13 -30.34
CA SER A 326 25.12 -6.88 -29.91
C SER A 326 24.13 -5.73 -29.71
N ASN A 327 23.15 -5.60 -30.61
CA ASN A 327 22.10 -4.58 -30.52
C ASN A 327 21.16 -4.81 -29.32
N GLU A 328 20.93 -6.07 -28.96
CA GLU A 328 20.10 -6.42 -27.80
C GLU A 328 20.83 -6.13 -26.49
N LEU A 329 22.14 -6.38 -26.43
CA LEU A 329 22.98 -6.01 -25.29
C LEU A 329 23.00 -4.49 -25.06
N GLU A 330 23.13 -3.69 -26.13
CA GLU A 330 23.07 -2.22 -26.03
C GLU A 330 21.70 -1.75 -25.49
N ARG A 331 20.61 -2.35 -25.98
CA ARG A 331 19.26 -2.04 -25.48
C ARG A 331 19.08 -2.43 -24.02
N LEU A 332 19.51 -3.62 -23.63
CA LEU A 332 19.44 -4.11 -22.25
C LEU A 332 20.29 -3.25 -21.32
N ARG A 333 21.45 -2.80 -21.80
CA ARG A 333 22.32 -1.88 -21.06
C ARG A 333 21.64 -0.54 -20.81
N ALA A 334 21.08 0.07 -21.85
CA ALA A 334 20.34 1.33 -21.73
C ALA A 334 19.14 1.20 -20.77
N TYR A 335 18.42 0.07 -20.83
CA TYR A 335 17.32 -0.21 -19.90
C TYR A 335 17.79 -0.33 -18.44
N LEU A 336 18.91 -1.03 -18.20
CA LEU A 336 19.49 -1.16 -16.87
C LEU A 336 19.98 0.19 -16.34
N ASP A 337 20.64 1.00 -17.17
CA ASP A 337 21.09 2.33 -16.80
C ASP A 337 19.90 3.26 -16.46
N GLN A 338 18.79 3.17 -17.20
CA GLN A 338 17.54 3.89 -16.88
C GLN A 338 16.94 3.45 -15.54
N GLN A 339 16.99 2.16 -15.21
CA GLN A 339 16.53 1.65 -13.91
C GLN A 339 17.45 2.05 -12.76
N LEU A 340 18.74 2.29 -13.02
CA LEU A 340 19.69 2.75 -12.02
C LEU A 340 19.65 4.27 -11.77
N GLU A 341 19.11 5.06 -12.70
CA GLU A 341 18.99 6.53 -12.59
C GLU A 341 18.40 7.00 -11.25
N PRO A 342 17.27 6.43 -10.76
CA PRO A 342 16.66 6.85 -9.49
C PRO A 342 17.48 6.42 -8.26
N LEU A 343 18.31 5.37 -8.41
CA LEU A 343 19.10 4.78 -7.33
C LEU A 343 20.45 5.49 -7.14
N LYS A 344 20.92 6.29 -8.10
CA LYS A 344 22.20 7.03 -8.00
C LYS A 344 22.28 7.89 -6.74
N GLY A 345 21.18 8.56 -6.36
CA GLY A 345 21.12 9.37 -5.13
C GLY A 345 21.10 8.54 -3.84
N ALA A 346 20.62 7.29 -3.88
CA ALA A 346 20.67 6.37 -2.74
C ALA A 346 22.10 5.82 -2.54
N VAL A 347 22.82 5.53 -3.63
CA VAL A 347 24.21 5.04 -3.58
C VAL A 347 25.13 6.06 -2.90
N SER A 348 25.05 7.34 -3.25
CA SER A 348 25.88 8.38 -2.61
C SER A 348 25.57 8.51 -1.11
N ARG A 349 24.30 8.41 -0.71
CA ARG A 349 23.89 8.46 0.70
C ARG A 349 24.40 7.24 1.48
N LEU A 350 24.26 6.04 0.92
CA LEU A 350 24.78 4.80 1.50
C LEU A 350 26.31 4.81 1.59
N ALA A 351 27.00 5.31 0.56
CA ALA A 351 28.45 5.45 0.55
C ALA A 351 28.93 6.40 1.65
N ASN A 352 28.29 7.57 1.80
CA ASN A 352 28.60 8.52 2.86
C ASN A 352 28.30 7.95 4.25
N LYS A 353 27.21 7.19 4.41
CA LYS A 353 26.87 6.52 5.67
C LYS A 353 27.88 5.43 6.03
N LEU A 354 28.33 4.65 5.05
CA LEU A 354 29.37 3.63 5.23
C LEU A 354 30.72 4.28 5.53
N GLN A 355 31.10 5.33 4.81
CA GLN A 355 32.31 6.09 5.04
C GLN A 355 32.34 6.68 6.46
N ARG A 356 31.24 7.30 6.90
CA ARG A 356 31.11 7.80 8.27
C ARG A 356 31.23 6.67 9.30
N ARG A 357 30.60 5.51 9.08
CA ARG A 357 30.74 4.36 9.98
C ARG A 357 32.16 3.80 10.03
N LEU A 358 32.84 3.70 8.90
CA LEU A 358 34.24 3.23 8.86
C LEU A 358 35.21 4.24 9.47
N GLN A 359 34.99 5.54 9.25
CA GLN A 359 35.81 6.60 9.86
C GLN A 359 35.54 6.75 11.37
N ALA A 360 34.30 6.53 11.81
CA ALA A 360 33.93 6.55 13.23
C ALA A 360 34.36 5.27 13.97
N GLN A 361 34.71 4.20 13.25
CA GLN A 361 35.26 2.99 13.85
C GLN A 361 36.69 3.24 14.33
N GLN A 362 36.82 3.84 15.52
CA GLN A 362 38.06 3.76 16.27
C GLN A 362 38.27 2.33 16.72
N ASN A 363 39.28 1.65 16.17
CA ASN A 363 39.80 0.40 16.73
C ASN A 363 40.49 0.72 18.07
N ARG A 364 39.69 0.92 19.12
CA ARG A 364 40.16 0.86 20.51
C ARG A 364 40.18 -0.61 20.92
N SER A 365 41.21 -1.32 20.46
CA SER A 365 41.57 -2.61 21.04
C SER A 365 42.56 -2.34 22.18
N TRP A 366 42.21 -2.80 23.39
CA TRP A 366 43.14 -2.83 24.52
C TRP A 366 44.03 -4.06 24.38
N SER A 367 45.33 -3.85 24.19
CA SER A 367 46.35 -4.89 24.29
C SER A 367 46.99 -4.83 25.68
N PHE A 368 46.82 -5.88 26.48
CA PHE A 368 47.55 -6.04 27.74
C PHE A 368 48.99 -6.53 27.47
N ASP A 369 49.92 -6.26 28.38
CA ASP A 369 51.35 -6.67 28.28
C ASP A 369 52.13 -6.10 27.09
N MET A 370 51.86 -4.86 26.69
CA MET A 370 52.79 -4.14 25.80
C MET A 370 53.89 -3.47 26.61
N GLU A 371 55.16 -3.76 26.29
CA GLU A 371 56.32 -3.12 26.93
C GLU A 371 56.40 -1.62 26.62
N GLU A 372 55.75 -1.15 25.53
CA GLU A 372 55.68 0.25 25.13
C GLU A 372 54.26 0.64 24.65
N GLY A 373 53.80 1.84 25.00
CA GLY A 373 52.50 2.38 24.61
C GLY A 373 52.44 3.91 24.70
N LEU A 374 51.51 4.53 23.97
CA LEU A 374 51.36 5.98 23.90
C LEU A 374 50.37 6.44 24.98
N LEU A 375 50.87 7.14 26.01
CA LEU A 375 50.05 7.62 27.13
C LEU A 375 49.49 9.01 26.82
N ASP A 376 48.17 9.18 26.97
CA ASP A 376 47.54 10.51 26.96
C ASP A 376 47.81 11.21 28.30
N ALA A 377 48.81 12.08 28.30
CA ALA A 377 49.26 12.81 29.48
C ALA A 377 48.17 13.70 30.10
N GLY A 378 47.21 14.19 29.31
CA GLY A 378 46.11 15.04 29.79
C GLY A 378 45.11 14.26 30.64
N ARG A 379 44.72 13.07 30.19
CA ARG A 379 43.87 12.16 30.97
C ARG A 379 44.55 11.64 32.23
N LEU A 380 45.84 11.30 32.13
CA LEU A 380 46.61 10.81 33.27
C LEU A 380 46.67 11.85 34.40
N ALA A 381 46.94 13.12 34.06
CA ALA A 381 46.98 14.21 35.03
C ALA A 381 45.62 14.44 35.73
N ARG A 382 44.51 14.26 35.01
CA ARG A 382 43.16 14.44 35.55
C ARG A 382 42.77 13.32 36.52
N ILE A 383 43.09 12.07 36.19
CA ILE A 383 42.87 10.90 37.06
C ILE A 383 43.67 11.04 38.37
N ILE A 384 44.91 11.53 38.29
CA ILE A 384 45.77 11.72 39.48
C ILE A 384 45.26 12.87 40.35
N SER A 385 44.80 13.97 39.75
CA SER A 385 44.37 15.16 40.49
C SER A 385 42.94 15.07 41.05
N ASN A 386 42.04 14.34 40.40
CA ASN A 386 40.67 14.09 40.87
C ASN A 386 40.24 12.64 40.59
N PRO A 387 40.56 11.70 41.48
CA PRO A 387 40.31 10.27 41.28
C PRO A 387 38.82 9.88 41.36
N THR A 388 37.94 10.81 41.74
CA THR A 388 36.49 10.57 41.89
C THR A 388 35.65 11.02 40.68
N THR A 389 36.26 11.62 39.66
CA THR A 389 35.60 11.97 38.40
C THR A 389 36.49 11.58 37.23
N PRO A 390 36.23 10.44 36.56
CA PRO A 390 37.02 9.99 35.41
C PRO A 390 36.91 10.92 34.20
#